data_AF-A0A840NKI4-F1
#
_entry.id   AF-A0A840NKI4-F1
#
_cell.length_a   1.000
_cell.length_b   1.000
_cell.length_c   1.000
_cell.angle_alpha   90.00
_cell.angle_beta   90.00
_cell.angle_gamma   90.00
#
_symmetry.space_group_name_H-M   'P 1'
#
loop_
_entity.id
_entity.type
_entity.pdbx_description
1 polymer ?
#
loop_
_entity_poly.entity_id
_entity_poly.type
_entity_poly.pdbx_seq_one_letter_code
_entity_poly.pdbx_strand_id
1 'polypeptide(L)'
;MLGARFNDRVTGRLDAFAPHARIIHIDIDLPSINKIVKVDVLLIGEVTDVLGDINQHLNMQKPIFKSESRNAWWIQINRWKVCNSLAYIW
;
A
#
# COMPACT_ATOMS: atom_id res chain seq x y z
N MET A 1 -0.50 3.85 0.07
CA MET A 1 -1.93 4.13 -0.20
C MET A 1 -2.03 4.95 -1.47
N LEU A 2 -2.93 4.57 -2.37
CA LEU A 2 -3.15 5.21 -3.68
C LEU A 2 -4.61 5.70 -3.71
N GLY A 3 -4.84 7.02 -3.54
CA GLY A 3 -6.18 7.61 -3.56
C GLY A 3 -7.15 7.11 -2.50
N ALA A 4 -6.65 6.41 -1.47
CA ALA A 4 -7.46 5.83 -0.41
C ALA A 4 -7.33 6.68 0.86
N ARG A 5 -8.45 7.11 1.44
CA ARG A 5 -8.45 7.79 2.73
C ARG A 5 -8.30 6.76 3.86
N PHE A 6 -7.43 7.05 4.83
CA PHE A 6 -7.33 6.27 6.06
C PHE A 6 -8.61 6.46 6.88
N ASN A 7 -9.61 5.58 6.75
CA ASN A 7 -10.76 5.57 7.65
C ASN A 7 -10.58 4.56 8.79
N ASP A 8 -11.37 4.71 9.84
CA ASP A 8 -11.44 3.86 11.01
C ASP A 8 -11.83 2.40 10.68
N ARG A 9 -12.69 2.18 9.68
CA ARG A 9 -13.10 0.84 9.25
C ARG A 9 -11.98 0.02 8.61
N VAL A 10 -10.99 0.68 8.01
CA VAL A 10 -9.81 0.04 7.40
C VAL A 10 -8.67 -0.03 8.39
N THR A 11 -8.47 1.02 9.19
CA THR A 11 -7.31 1.12 10.08
C THR A 11 -7.53 0.44 11.42
N GLY A 12 -8.78 0.34 11.90
CA GLY A 12 -9.10 -0.17 13.22
C GLY A 12 -8.38 0.64 14.30
N ARG A 13 -7.50 -0.04 15.04
CA ARG A 13 -6.61 0.58 16.02
C ARG A 13 -5.40 1.20 15.33
N LEU A 14 -5.32 2.53 15.31
CA LEU A 14 -4.27 3.30 14.62
C LEU A 14 -2.85 2.94 15.10
N ASP A 15 -2.68 2.68 16.39
CA ASP A 15 -1.40 2.28 17.00
C ASP A 15 -0.95 0.86 16.58
N ALA A 16 -1.90 0.01 16.20
CA ALA A 16 -1.66 -1.34 15.71
C ALA A 16 -1.73 -1.43 14.17
N PHE A 17 -2.01 -0.33 13.48
CA PHE A 17 -2.16 -0.31 12.03
C PHE A 17 -0.78 -0.28 11.36
N ALA A 18 -0.43 -1.36 10.67
CA ALA A 18 0.80 -1.50 9.91
C ALA A 18 2.07 -1.08 10.70
N PRO A 19 2.31 -1.61 11.91
CA PRO A 19 3.29 -1.08 12.87
C PRO A 19 4.75 -1.20 12.42
N HIS A 20 5.03 -2.01 11.40
CA HIS A 20 6.36 -2.23 10.85
C HIS A 20 6.49 -1.76 9.39
N ALA A 21 5.46 -1.10 8.84
CA ALA A 21 5.46 -0.66 7.46
C ALA A 21 6.01 0.76 7.32
N ARG A 22 6.71 1.02 6.20
CA ARG A 22 6.90 2.38 5.70
C ARG A 22 5.71 2.75 4.83
N ILE A 23 5.12 3.91 5.10
CA ILE A 23 3.87 4.34 4.49
C ILE A 23 4.16 5.44 3.48
N ILE A 24 3.93 5.12 2.20
CA ILE A 24 3.90 6.08 1.10
C ILE A 24 2.43 6.37 0.77
N HIS A 25 2.05 7.63 0.68
CA HIS A 25 0.68 8.05 0.37
C HIS A 25 0.66 8.95 -0.87
N ILE A 26 -0.22 8.63 -1.82
CA ILE A 26 -0.48 9.44 -3.01
C ILE A 26 -1.93 9.92 -2.95
N ASP A 27 -2.13 11.23 -2.86
CA ASP A 27 -3.46 11.84 -2.80
C ASP A 27 -3.40 13.29 -3.35
N ILE A 28 -4.50 13.75 -3.94
CA ILE A 28 -4.64 15.12 -4.44
C ILE A 28 -5.07 16.09 -3.32
N ASP A 29 -5.73 15.59 -2.27
CA ASP A 29 -6.34 16.38 -1.19
C ASP A 29 -5.45 16.47 0.06
N LEU A 30 -4.56 17.47 0.09
CA LEU A 30 -3.72 17.86 1.25
C LEU A 30 -4.41 17.85 2.63
N PRO A 31 -5.65 18.36 2.80
CA PRO A 31 -6.29 18.46 4.12
C PRO A 31 -6.67 17.12 4.75
N SER A 32 -6.70 16.04 3.95
CA SER A 32 -7.03 14.67 4.39
C SER A 32 -5.80 13.91 4.89
N ILE A 33 -4.61 14.42 4.59
CA ILE A 33 -3.33 13.76 4.81
C ILE A 33 -2.82 14.05 6.24
N ASN A 34 -2.22 13.05 6.88
CA ASN A 34 -1.59 13.11 8.21
C ASN A 34 -2.52 13.33 9.43
N LYS A 35 -3.84 13.36 9.25
CA LYS A 35 -4.77 13.48 10.39
C LYS A 35 -4.99 12.16 11.15
N ILE A 36 -4.76 11.02 10.50
CA ILE A 36 -5.20 9.71 11.00
C ILE A 36 -4.03 8.72 11.09
N VAL A 37 -3.18 8.66 10.08
CA VAL A 37 -1.98 7.82 10.07
C VAL A 37 -0.77 8.66 9.69
N LYS A 38 0.33 8.50 10.43
CA LYS A 38 1.60 9.15 10.13
C LYS A 38 2.16 8.57 8.83
N VAL A 39 2.36 9.42 7.82
CA VAL A 39 2.90 9.04 6.52
C VAL A 39 4.39 9.38 6.47
N ASP A 40 5.21 8.46 5.93
CA ASP A 40 6.66 8.69 5.77
C ASP A 40 6.99 9.50 4.52
N VAL A 41 6.30 9.22 3.40
CA VAL A 41 6.47 9.93 2.13
C VAL A 41 5.10 10.28 1.54
N LEU A 42 4.91 11.55 1.22
CA LEU A 42 3.70 12.05 0.61
C LEU A 42 3.97 12.50 -0.83
N LEU A 43 3.17 12.02 -1.77
CA LEU A 43 3.14 12.48 -3.16
C LEU A 43 1.79 13.13 -3.42
N ILE A 44 1.82 14.40 -3.83
CA ILE A 44 0.61 15.19 -4.07
C ILE A 44 0.36 15.23 -5.57
N GLY A 45 -0.78 14.72 -6.01
CA GLY A 45 -1.12 14.69 -7.42
C GLY A 45 -2.19 13.67 -7.76
N GLU A 46 -2.60 13.70 -9.02
CA GLU A 46 -3.50 12.72 -9.61
C GLU A 46 -2.77 11.36 -9.66
N VAL A 47 -3.45 10.30 -9.22
CA VAL A 47 -2.79 9.02 -8.95
C VAL A 47 -2.26 8.37 -10.22
N THR A 48 -2.91 8.59 -11.37
CA THR A 48 -2.48 7.98 -12.63
C THR A 48 -1.22 8.65 -13.16
N ASP A 49 -1.12 9.97 -13.05
CA ASP A 49 0.08 10.74 -13.41
C ASP A 49 1.28 10.32 -12.57
N VAL A 50 1.13 10.30 -11.24
CA VAL A 50 2.22 9.94 -10.32
C VAL A 50 2.68 8.49 -10.52
N LEU A 51 1.75 7.56 -10.76
CA LEU A 51 2.10 6.17 -11.08
C LEU A 51 2.80 6.05 -12.44
N GLY A 52 2.42 6.88 -13.41
CA GLY A 52 3.09 6.99 -14.71
C GLY A 52 4.58 7.31 -14.53
N ASP A 53 4.87 8.36 -13.77
CA ASP A 53 6.24 8.80 -13.49
C ASP A 53 7.04 7.73 -12.73
N ILE A 54 6.44 7.10 -11.70
CA ILE A 54 7.09 6.03 -10.94
C ILE A 54 7.42 4.85 -11.86
N ASN A 55 6.49 4.43 -12.72
CA ASN A 55 6.71 3.32 -13.63
C ASN A 55 7.81 3.63 -14.65
N GLN A 56 7.87 4.86 -15.16
CA GLN A 56 8.95 5.29 -16.05
C GLN A 56 10.31 5.18 -15.34
N HIS A 57 10.42 5.67 -14.11
CA HIS A 57 11.64 5.57 -13.31
C HIS A 57 12.03 4.12 -13.01
N LEU A 58 11.08 3.27 -12.63
CA LEU A 58 11.33 1.85 -12.37
C LEU A 58 11.76 1.10 -13.64
N ASN A 59 11.19 1.42 -14.80
CA ASN A 59 11.57 0.82 -16.06
C ASN A 59 13.02 1.14 -16.46
N MET A 60 13.49 2.35 -16.16
CA MET A 60 14.89 2.73 -16.36
C MET A 60 15.83 2.01 -15.38
N GLN A 61 15.33 1.63 -14.20
CA GLN A 61 16.09 0.97 -13.13
C GLN A 61 15.97 -0.56 -13.10
N LYS A 62 15.40 -1.19 -14.14
CA LYS A 62 15.13 -2.64 -14.26
C LYS A 62 16.23 -3.59 -13.76
N PRO A 63 17.54 -3.35 -13.89
CA PRO A 63 18.53 -4.28 -13.34
C PRO A 63 18.56 -4.40 -11.80
N ILE A 64 17.87 -3.53 -11.04
CA ILE A 64 17.99 -3.45 -9.57
C ILE A 64 16.96 -4.35 -8.83
N PHE A 65 15.80 -4.64 -9.42
CA PHE A 65 14.71 -5.36 -8.74
C PHE A 65 14.68 -6.86 -9.12
N LYS A 66 15.43 -7.69 -8.39
CA LYS A 66 15.32 -9.16 -8.51
C LYS A 66 13.93 -9.63 -8.07
N SER A 67 13.20 -10.30 -8.96
CA SER A 67 11.84 -10.79 -8.69
C SER A 67 11.80 -11.86 -7.61
N GLU A 68 12.90 -12.60 -7.40
CA GLU A 68 12.98 -13.67 -6.39
C GLU A 68 12.80 -13.18 -4.95
N SER A 69 13.03 -11.88 -4.68
CA SER A 69 13.01 -11.32 -3.33
C SER A 69 11.63 -11.36 -2.64
N ARG A 70 10.54 -11.63 -3.36
CA ARG A 70 9.17 -11.62 -2.81
C ARG A 70 8.51 -12.99 -2.71
N ASN A 71 9.20 -14.08 -3.07
CA ASN A 71 8.60 -15.42 -3.09
C ASN A 71 8.14 -15.87 -1.70
N ALA A 72 8.94 -15.65 -0.66
CA ALA A 72 8.58 -15.98 0.71
C ALA A 72 7.28 -15.26 1.17
N TRP A 73 7.11 -14.00 0.77
CA TRP A 73 5.93 -13.22 1.08
C TRP A 73 4.68 -13.76 0.39
N TRP A 74 4.79 -14.13 -0.90
CA TRP A 74 3.68 -14.75 -1.62
C TRP A 74 3.26 -16.11 -1.05
N ILE A 75 4.22 -16.92 -0.60
CA ILE A 75 3.93 -18.19 0.09
C ILE A 75 3.09 -17.93 1.35
N GLN A 76 3.48 -16.95 2.16
CA GLN A 76 2.75 -16.56 3.37
C GLN A 76 1.33 -16.06 3.06
N ILE A 77 1.16 -15.16 2.08
CA ILE A 77 -0.16 -14.68 1.65
C ILE A 77 -1.04 -15.85 1.21
N ASN A 78 -0.51 -16.76 0.39
CA ASN A 78 -1.28 -17.88 -0.13
C ASN A 78 -1.72 -18.81 1.00
N ARG A 79 -0.88 -19.04 2.02
CA ARG A 79 -1.27 -19.79 3.22
C ARG A 79 -2.46 -19.15 3.94
N TRP A 80 -2.51 -17.83 4.09
CA TRP A 80 -3.64 -17.15 4.71
C TRP A 80 -4.92 -17.24 3.87
N LYS A 81 -4.81 -17.17 2.55
CA LYS A 81 -5.96 -17.30 1.64
C LYS A 81 -6.65 -18.67 1.72
N VAL A 82 -5.91 -19.75 2.05
CA VAL A 82 -6.46 -21.11 2.19
C VAL A 82 -7.56 -21.18 3.25
N CYS A 83 -7.48 -20.39 4.31
CA CYS A 83 -8.48 -20.40 5.38
C CYS A 83 -9.88 -19.94 4.92
N ASN A 84 -10.00 -19.35 3.72
CA ASN A 84 -11.25 -18.87 3.12
C ASN A 84 -12.18 -18.20 4.15
N SER A 85 -11.63 -17.34 5.02
CA SER A 85 -12.32 -16.80 6.19
C SER A 85 -13.45 -15.82 5.85
N LEU A 86 -13.63 -15.53 4.56
CA LEU A 86 -14.72 -14.73 4.01
C LEU A 86 -15.64 -15.56 3.10
N ALA A 87 -15.55 -16.91 3.18
CA ALA A 87 -16.44 -17.80 2.47
C ALA A 87 -17.88 -17.51 2.88
N TYR A 88 -18.66 -17.00 1.93
CA TYR A 88 -20.09 -16.86 2.10
C TYR A 88 -20.73 -18.20 1.72
N ILE A 89 -21.27 -18.91 2.69
CA ILE A 89 -22.00 -20.15 2.49
C ILE A 89 -23.48 -19.76 2.42
N TRP A 90 -24.14 -20.05 1.30
CA TRP A 90 -25.58 -19.83 1.12
C TRP A 90 -26.39 -20.91 1.85
#